data_AF-A0A7C3KT03-F1
#
_entry.id   AF-A0A7C3KT03-F1
#
_cell.length_a   1.000
_cell.length_b   1.000
_cell.length_c   1.000
_cell.angle_alpha   90.00
_cell.angle_beta   90.00
_cell.angle_gamma   90.00
#
_symmetry.space_group_name_H-M   'P 1'
#
loop_
_entity.id
_entity.type
_entity.pdbx_description
1 polymer ?
#
loop_
_entity_poly.entity_id
_entity_poly.type
_entity_poly.pdbx_seq_one_letter_code
_entity_poly.pdbx_strand_id
1 'polypeptide(L)'
;MVKPYTGASGPSYGGYCADKGYIILGETVQFSSGGSGDQDFYIIKADSNGNMQWTKVLGGPTSIEYAADIVQATDGGYLAVGYSNGYGAGGWDIIAIKLDPSGNVQWIKTYGGANGDWAVDVSVTGAIGYIITGYTSGFESLQNSFRSFLLRIDGSGNPLWSKMYGDIQNNPMNSSDEAAYIYNASDGGFLMSGATQNFGAGGCDTWLIKTDALGVSGCNEANTNPTVTNPVLVIGTGGTSRAVPAASSPVTVAIGSWQPQTSILCLSGPPPVGRKDHADMNITVFPNPLPQILSLRYRLNPNSSFMI
;
A
#
# COMPACT_ATOMS: atom_id res chain seq x y z
N MET A 1 6.04 6.49 -6.44
CA MET A 1 5.05 5.64 -7.14
C MET A 1 4.27 6.44 -8.20
N VAL A 2 3.90 5.83 -9.34
CA VAL A 2 3.03 6.44 -10.38
C VAL A 2 1.75 5.62 -10.46
N LYS A 3 0.57 6.22 -10.25
CA LYS A 3 -0.72 5.55 -10.45
C LYS A 3 -1.54 6.27 -11.54
N PRO A 4 -2.02 5.54 -12.57
CA PRO A 4 -3.01 6.09 -13.49
C PRO A 4 -4.35 6.24 -12.75
N TYR A 5 -5.08 7.32 -13.00
CA TYR A 5 -6.44 7.44 -12.47
C TYR A 5 -7.50 7.06 -13.52
N THR A 6 -8.35 6.11 -13.16
CA THR A 6 -9.58 5.81 -13.90
C THR A 6 -10.71 6.58 -13.22
N GLY A 7 -11.35 7.51 -13.94
CA GLY A 7 -12.56 8.15 -13.45
C GLY A 7 -13.55 7.12 -12.91
N ALA A 8 -14.22 7.44 -11.80
CA ALA A 8 -14.95 6.48 -11.00
C ALA A 8 -16.02 5.68 -11.77
N SER A 9 -16.04 4.37 -11.46
CA SER A 9 -17.19 3.51 -11.09
C SER A 9 -17.40 2.25 -11.95
N GLY A 10 -17.34 1.10 -11.25
CA GLY A 10 -18.13 -0.12 -11.51
C GLY A 10 -17.93 -0.88 -12.84
N PRO A 11 -18.35 -2.17 -12.89
CA PRO A 11 -18.16 -3.00 -14.07
C PRO A 11 -19.24 -2.67 -15.10
N SER A 12 -18.95 -1.75 -16.01
CA SER A 12 -19.77 -1.57 -17.21
C SER A 12 -18.89 -1.22 -18.40
N TYR A 13 -18.98 -2.10 -19.40
CA TYR A 13 -18.40 -1.98 -20.72
C TYR A 13 -18.70 -0.59 -21.34
N GLY A 14 -17.65 0.12 -21.73
CA GLY A 14 -17.71 1.20 -22.73
C GLY A 14 -18.18 2.57 -22.23
N GLY A 15 -17.21 3.47 -21.98
CA GLY A 15 -17.45 4.89 -21.76
C GLY A 15 -16.20 5.61 -21.23
N TYR A 16 -15.32 6.04 -22.13
CA TYR A 16 -14.08 6.74 -21.77
C TYR A 16 -14.28 8.27 -21.60
N CYS A 17 -13.46 8.84 -20.69
CA CYS A 17 -12.94 10.22 -20.57
C CYS A 17 -13.64 11.15 -19.55
N ALA A 18 -12.88 11.91 -18.75
CA ALA A 18 -12.33 13.19 -19.26
C ALA A 18 -10.80 13.43 -19.15
N ASP A 19 -10.05 12.89 -18.20
CA ASP A 19 -8.67 13.37 -17.98
C ASP A 19 -7.53 12.32 -18.04
N LYS A 20 -7.79 11.01 -17.80
CA LYS A 20 -6.86 9.87 -18.02
C LYS A 20 -5.39 10.12 -17.63
N GLY A 21 -5.13 11.02 -16.69
CA GLY A 21 -3.78 11.43 -16.36
C GLY A 21 -3.18 10.60 -15.24
N TYR A 22 -2.19 11.20 -14.60
CA TYR A 22 -1.39 10.51 -13.59
C TYR A 22 -1.39 11.32 -12.29
N ILE A 23 -1.44 10.60 -11.19
CA ILE A 23 -1.01 11.11 -9.90
C ILE A 23 0.27 10.38 -9.51
N ILE A 24 1.28 11.16 -9.15
CA ILE A 24 2.61 10.66 -8.82
C ILE A 24 2.92 11.12 -7.42
N LEU A 25 3.34 10.17 -6.59
CA LEU A 25 3.84 10.42 -5.25
C LEU A 25 5.32 10.06 -5.21
N GLY A 26 6.14 10.89 -4.62
CA GLY A 26 7.55 10.64 -4.35
C GLY A 26 8.00 11.46 -3.16
N GLU A 27 9.31 11.62 -3.05
CA GLU A 27 9.96 12.34 -1.96
C GLU A 27 10.92 13.38 -2.53
N THR A 28 11.16 14.45 -1.77
CA THR A 28 12.17 15.45 -2.11
C THR A 28 12.86 15.96 -0.86
N VAL A 29 14.16 16.26 -0.98
CA VAL A 29 14.98 16.90 0.06
C VAL A 29 15.34 18.36 -0.29
N GLN A 30 14.92 18.82 -1.47
CA GLN A 30 15.40 20.09 -2.05
C GLN A 30 14.39 21.23 -1.96
N PHE A 31 13.12 20.94 -1.70
CA PHE A 31 12.05 21.93 -1.65
C PHE A 31 11.52 22.04 -0.23
N SER A 32 12.44 22.22 0.72
CA SER A 32 12.14 22.13 2.14
C SER A 32 10.97 23.03 2.52
N SER A 33 9.93 22.40 3.01
CA SER A 33 8.82 23.08 3.65
C SER A 33 9.20 23.62 5.05
N GLY A 34 10.43 23.38 5.56
CA GLY A 34 10.97 24.22 6.63
C GLY A 34 12.39 23.97 7.19
N GLY A 35 13.30 23.26 6.53
CA GLY A 35 14.69 23.12 6.97
C GLY A 35 15.52 22.27 6.03
N SER A 36 16.83 22.49 5.96
CA SER A 36 17.72 21.78 5.02
C SER A 36 17.97 20.33 5.44
N GLY A 37 17.56 19.37 4.60
CA GLY A 37 17.98 17.96 4.70
C GLY A 37 16.87 16.94 4.96
N ASP A 38 15.64 17.40 5.16
CA ASP A 38 14.50 16.54 5.49
C ASP A 38 13.76 16.06 4.23
N GLN A 39 13.23 14.84 4.25
CA GLN A 39 12.46 14.27 3.13
C GLN A 39 11.00 14.67 3.29
N ASP A 40 10.46 15.37 2.28
CA ASP A 40 9.07 15.79 2.21
C ASP A 40 8.32 14.98 1.15
N PHE A 41 6.99 14.81 1.32
CA PHE A 41 6.14 14.26 0.26
C PHE A 41 6.18 15.18 -0.95
N TYR A 42 6.37 14.60 -2.14
CA TYR A 42 6.28 15.31 -3.40
C TYR A 42 5.18 14.72 -4.28
N ILE A 43 4.14 15.50 -4.53
CA ILE A 43 2.96 15.07 -5.28
C ILE A 43 2.88 15.84 -6.58
N ILE A 44 2.72 15.12 -7.68
CA ILE A 44 2.58 15.69 -9.02
C ILE A 44 1.30 15.16 -9.65
N LYS A 45 0.42 16.07 -10.08
CA LYS A 45 -0.66 15.73 -11.01
C LYS A 45 -0.23 16.06 -12.43
N ALA A 46 -0.43 15.11 -13.34
CA ALA A 46 -0.24 15.29 -14.76
C ALA A 46 -1.51 14.91 -15.54
N ASP A 47 -1.66 15.47 -16.74
CA ASP A 47 -2.67 15.06 -17.71
C ASP A 47 -2.29 13.73 -18.39
N SER A 48 -3.17 13.23 -19.26
CA SER A 48 -2.96 11.99 -20.02
C SER A 48 -1.76 12.01 -20.98
N ASN A 49 -1.29 13.20 -21.36
CA ASN A 49 -0.11 13.39 -22.20
C ASN A 49 1.18 13.52 -21.35
N GLY A 50 1.07 13.48 -20.02
CA GLY A 50 2.18 13.68 -19.11
C GLY A 50 2.54 15.15 -18.86
N ASN A 51 1.70 16.11 -19.30
CA ASN A 51 1.91 17.51 -18.95
C ASN A 51 1.54 17.73 -17.48
N MET A 52 2.44 18.34 -16.72
CA MET A 52 2.21 18.71 -15.33
C MET A 52 1.06 19.73 -15.22
N GLN A 53 0.11 19.43 -14.34
CA GLN A 53 -1.01 20.31 -14.00
C GLN A 53 -0.73 21.07 -12.71
N TRP A 54 -0.29 20.38 -11.66
CA TRP A 54 0.12 21.00 -10.41
C TRP A 54 1.11 20.11 -9.64
N THR A 55 1.81 20.72 -8.68
CA THR A 55 2.67 20.02 -7.72
C THR A 55 2.45 20.51 -6.30
N LYS A 56 2.73 19.64 -5.33
CA LYS A 56 2.69 19.94 -3.89
C LYS A 56 3.89 19.31 -3.21
N VAL A 57 4.53 20.07 -2.34
CA VAL A 57 5.51 19.56 -1.38
C VAL A 57 4.90 19.69 0.00
N LEU A 58 4.84 18.58 0.74
CA LEU A 58 4.17 18.51 2.03
C LEU A 58 5.11 17.85 3.04
N GLY A 59 5.50 18.59 4.06
CA GLY A 59 6.36 18.08 5.11
C GLY A 59 6.42 19.01 6.31
N GLY A 60 7.16 18.61 7.32
CA GLY A 60 7.41 19.39 8.51
C GLY A 60 8.69 20.21 8.42
N PRO A 61 8.86 21.18 9.34
CA PRO A 61 10.02 22.05 9.29
C PRO A 61 11.33 21.37 9.71
N THR A 62 11.25 20.28 10.47
CA THR A 62 12.42 19.59 11.04
C THR A 62 12.19 18.07 11.10
N SER A 63 11.30 17.55 10.27
CA SER A 63 10.84 16.16 10.33
C SER A 63 10.93 15.49 8.99
N ILE A 64 11.07 14.17 9.01
CA ILE A 64 11.19 13.35 7.82
C ILE A 64 9.85 12.67 7.57
N GLU A 65 9.32 12.84 6.37
CA GLU A 65 8.10 12.24 5.87
C GLU A 65 8.38 11.35 4.65
N TYR A 66 8.30 10.03 4.87
CA TYR A 66 8.42 9.04 3.80
C TYR A 66 7.08 8.77 3.15
N ALA A 67 7.06 8.72 1.83
CA ALA A 67 5.85 8.61 1.04
C ALA A 67 5.65 7.18 0.55
N ALA A 68 4.55 6.54 0.95
CA ALA A 68 4.29 5.14 0.62
C ALA A 68 3.40 5.00 -0.61
N ASP A 69 2.18 5.55 -0.54
CA ASP A 69 1.19 5.36 -1.60
C ASP A 69 0.17 6.50 -1.71
N ILE A 70 -0.47 6.62 -2.87
CA ILE A 70 -1.53 7.61 -3.14
C ILE A 70 -2.66 6.98 -3.93
N VAL A 71 -3.91 7.32 -3.60
CA VAL A 71 -5.10 6.87 -4.35
C VAL A 71 -6.02 8.03 -4.67
N GLN A 72 -6.65 8.00 -5.85
CA GLN A 72 -7.72 8.97 -6.17
C GLN A 72 -8.99 8.57 -5.43
N ALA A 73 -9.56 9.51 -4.69
CA ALA A 73 -10.82 9.37 -4.00
C ALA A 73 -12.02 9.47 -4.96
N THR A 74 -13.17 8.97 -4.53
CA THR A 74 -14.45 9.03 -5.27
C THR A 74 -14.96 10.45 -5.50
N ASP A 75 -14.58 11.40 -4.63
CA ASP A 75 -14.87 12.84 -4.78
C ASP A 75 -13.94 13.54 -5.79
N GLY A 76 -13.07 12.79 -6.47
CA GLY A 76 -12.08 13.30 -7.43
C GLY A 76 -10.80 13.85 -6.78
N GLY A 77 -10.77 13.97 -5.44
CA GLY A 77 -9.58 14.30 -4.67
C GLY A 77 -8.62 13.12 -4.54
N TYR A 78 -7.66 13.20 -3.61
CA TYR A 78 -6.62 12.19 -3.45
C TYR A 78 -6.31 11.95 -1.97
N LEU A 79 -6.01 10.71 -1.61
CA LEU A 79 -5.45 10.37 -0.31
C LEU A 79 -4.03 9.84 -0.49
N ALA A 80 -3.06 10.56 0.06
CA ALA A 80 -1.68 10.10 0.16
C ALA A 80 -1.42 9.54 1.56
N VAL A 81 -0.63 8.48 1.67
CA VAL A 81 -0.20 7.89 2.93
C VAL A 81 1.31 7.65 2.95
N GLY A 82 1.85 7.59 4.15
CA GLY A 82 3.23 7.23 4.43
C GLY A 82 3.48 7.30 5.93
N TYR A 83 4.66 7.73 6.36
CA TYR A 83 4.98 7.81 7.79
C TYR A 83 5.95 8.96 8.10
N SER A 84 5.85 9.51 9.31
CA SER A 84 6.65 10.65 9.80
C SER A 84 7.31 10.34 11.14
N ASN A 85 8.52 10.87 11.38
CA ASN A 85 9.17 10.83 12.70
C ASN A 85 8.98 12.10 13.54
N GLY A 86 8.30 13.11 13.00
CA GLY A 86 8.09 14.39 13.71
C GLY A 86 6.63 14.67 14.05
N TYR A 87 5.70 13.85 13.56
CA TYR A 87 4.28 14.02 13.79
C TYR A 87 3.66 12.71 14.27
N GLY A 88 2.92 12.77 15.38
CA GLY A 88 2.11 11.67 15.87
C GLY A 88 2.24 11.44 17.36
N ALA A 89 2.12 10.18 17.77
CA ALA A 89 2.00 9.76 19.16
C ALA A 89 3.31 9.18 19.72
N GLY A 90 4.38 9.13 18.93
CA GLY A 90 5.64 8.56 19.39
C GLY A 90 6.71 8.51 18.32
N GLY A 91 7.13 7.30 17.97
CA GLY A 91 8.27 7.03 17.10
C GLY A 91 8.04 7.48 15.66
N TRP A 92 7.90 6.51 14.76
CA TRP A 92 7.42 6.78 13.41
C TRP A 92 5.92 6.55 13.42
N ASP A 93 5.11 7.50 12.98
CA ASP A 93 3.66 7.33 12.92
C ASP A 93 3.18 7.39 11.47
N ILE A 94 2.10 6.68 11.17
CA ILE A 94 1.44 6.78 9.86
C ILE A 94 0.98 8.21 9.67
N ILE A 95 1.23 8.81 8.51
CA ILE A 95 0.64 10.09 8.11
C ILE A 95 -0.25 9.89 6.89
N ALA A 96 -1.46 10.44 6.93
CA ALA A 96 -2.41 10.44 5.83
C ALA A 96 -2.84 11.88 5.50
N ILE A 97 -2.79 12.22 4.22
CA ILE A 97 -3.06 13.57 3.72
C ILE A 97 -4.14 13.51 2.65
N LYS A 98 -5.30 14.08 2.94
CA LYS A 98 -6.40 14.22 1.98
C LYS A 98 -6.27 15.54 1.24
N LEU A 99 -6.34 15.44 -0.08
CA LEU A 99 -6.33 16.55 -1.02
C LEU A 99 -7.67 16.63 -1.75
N ASP A 100 -8.06 17.85 -2.11
CA ASP A 100 -9.11 18.11 -3.10
C ASP A 100 -8.60 17.86 -4.54
N PRO A 101 -9.45 17.92 -5.57
CA PRO A 101 -9.03 17.72 -6.97
C PRO A 101 -7.95 18.70 -7.47
N SER A 102 -7.85 19.88 -6.85
CA SER A 102 -6.88 20.94 -7.15
C SER A 102 -5.57 20.80 -6.35
N GLY A 103 -5.45 19.74 -5.54
CA GLY A 103 -4.29 19.49 -4.70
C GLY A 103 -4.25 20.34 -3.42
N ASN A 104 -5.34 20.99 -3.01
CA ASN A 104 -5.39 21.68 -1.72
C ASN A 104 -5.63 20.67 -0.60
N VAL A 105 -4.92 20.84 0.52
CA VAL A 105 -5.08 19.99 1.70
C VAL A 105 -6.47 20.22 2.31
N GLN A 106 -7.23 19.14 2.46
CA GLN A 106 -8.51 19.13 3.17
C GLN A 106 -8.31 18.74 4.64
N TRP A 107 -7.50 17.72 4.89
CA TRP A 107 -7.12 17.31 6.24
C TRP A 107 -5.81 16.53 6.23
N ILE A 108 -5.14 16.54 7.38
CA ILE A 108 -3.94 15.73 7.66
C ILE A 108 -4.17 15.05 8.99
N LYS A 109 -3.92 13.75 9.05
CA LYS A 109 -4.03 12.96 10.28
C LYS A 109 -2.85 12.03 10.41
N THR A 110 -2.46 11.75 11.64
CA THR A 110 -1.55 10.64 11.93
C THR A 110 -2.26 9.54 12.70
N TYR A 111 -1.75 8.32 12.59
CA TYR A 111 -2.25 7.14 13.30
C TYR A 111 -1.07 6.33 13.80
N GLY A 112 -1.01 6.09 15.10
CA GLY A 112 0.08 5.31 15.69
C GLY A 112 0.06 5.22 17.20
N GLY A 113 1.21 4.93 17.79
CA GLY A 113 1.40 4.81 19.22
C GLY A 113 2.82 5.20 19.65
N ALA A 114 3.27 4.69 20.80
CA ALA A 114 4.55 5.10 21.36
C ALA A 114 5.77 4.63 20.54
N ASN A 115 5.62 3.56 19.75
CA ASN A 115 6.68 2.99 18.90
C ASN A 115 6.45 3.33 17.42
N GLY A 116 6.92 2.48 16.49
CA GLY A 116 6.86 2.78 15.07
C GLY A 116 5.67 2.14 14.37
N ASP A 117 5.10 2.86 13.41
CA ASP A 117 3.91 2.54 12.63
C ASP A 117 4.14 3.03 11.19
N TRP A 118 4.20 2.09 10.24
CA TRP A 118 4.58 2.35 8.86
C TRP A 118 3.44 1.95 7.92
N ALA A 119 2.86 2.92 7.21
CA ALA A 119 1.94 2.63 6.12
C ALA A 119 2.72 2.25 4.85
N VAL A 120 2.18 1.32 4.07
CA VAL A 120 2.78 0.86 2.81
C VAL A 120 1.85 1.00 1.61
N ASP A 121 0.54 0.88 1.80
CA ASP A 121 -0.45 0.89 0.72
C ASP A 121 -1.80 1.39 1.21
N VAL A 122 -2.56 2.03 0.31
CA VAL A 122 -3.90 2.55 0.60
C VAL A 122 -4.87 2.27 -0.54
N SER A 123 -6.11 1.94 -0.19
CA SER A 123 -7.18 1.72 -1.15
C SER A 123 -8.47 2.43 -0.77
N VAL A 124 -9.22 2.87 -1.79
CA VAL A 124 -10.56 3.43 -1.61
C VAL A 124 -11.54 2.31 -1.33
N THR A 125 -12.51 2.58 -0.47
CA THR A 125 -13.48 1.59 -0.04
C THR A 125 -14.89 2.18 -0.04
N GLY A 126 -15.80 1.54 -0.79
CA GLY A 126 -17.15 2.03 -0.96
C GLY A 126 -17.19 3.46 -1.53
N ALA A 127 -18.20 4.23 -1.13
CA ALA A 127 -18.44 5.56 -1.68
C ALA A 127 -17.52 6.65 -1.12
N ILE A 128 -17.07 6.58 0.15
CA ILE A 128 -16.30 7.68 0.79
C ILE A 128 -15.30 7.20 1.88
N GLY A 129 -14.87 5.93 1.91
CA GLY A 129 -13.93 5.44 2.93
C GLY A 129 -12.59 5.00 2.37
N TYR A 130 -11.63 4.68 3.24
CA TYR A 130 -10.33 4.15 2.85
C TYR A 130 -9.88 3.02 3.78
N ILE A 131 -9.01 2.16 3.25
CA ILE A 131 -8.31 1.13 4.01
C ILE A 131 -6.81 1.31 3.80
N ILE A 132 -6.06 1.36 4.90
CA ILE A 132 -4.61 1.53 4.94
C ILE A 132 -4.02 0.25 5.51
N THR A 133 -2.90 -0.21 4.94
CA THR A 133 -2.14 -1.34 5.48
C THR A 133 -0.66 -0.99 5.65
N GLY A 134 0.05 -1.86 6.35
CA GLY A 134 1.46 -1.75 6.65
C GLY A 134 1.80 -2.60 7.87
N TYR A 135 2.78 -2.14 8.65
CA TYR A 135 3.21 -2.82 9.86
C TYR A 135 3.40 -1.86 11.03
N THR A 136 3.21 -2.37 12.25
CA THR A 136 3.15 -1.60 13.49
C THR A 136 3.86 -2.33 14.62
N SER A 137 4.58 -1.58 15.43
CA SER A 137 4.93 -1.91 16.81
C SER A 137 4.32 -0.92 17.82
N GLY A 138 3.70 0.16 17.36
CA GLY A 138 3.15 1.23 18.21
C GLY A 138 1.72 1.02 18.67
N PHE A 139 0.87 0.37 17.86
CA PHE A 139 -0.56 0.22 18.12
C PHE A 139 -0.88 -0.51 19.45
N GLU A 140 0.01 -1.39 19.92
CA GLU A 140 -0.07 -2.05 21.24
C GLU A 140 1.23 -1.96 22.06
N SER A 141 2.14 -1.03 21.73
CA SER A 141 3.44 -0.89 22.38
C SER A 141 4.27 -2.20 22.42
N LEU A 142 4.38 -2.86 21.27
CA LEU A 142 5.12 -4.10 21.10
C LEU A 142 6.63 -3.85 21.20
N GLN A 143 7.33 -4.64 22.03
CA GLN A 143 8.79 -4.59 22.09
C GLN A 143 9.40 -5.48 21.01
N ASN A 144 10.23 -4.88 20.15
CA ASN A 144 11.03 -5.55 19.11
C ASN A 144 10.23 -6.49 18.17
N SER A 145 8.93 -6.27 18.04
CA SER A 145 8.05 -7.09 17.21
C SER A 145 7.15 -6.19 16.37
N PHE A 146 6.93 -6.60 15.12
CA PHE A 146 6.04 -5.91 14.19
C PHE A 146 4.87 -6.80 13.83
N ARG A 147 3.70 -6.20 13.71
CA ARG A 147 2.47 -6.84 13.26
C ARG A 147 1.97 -6.13 12.03
N SER A 148 1.39 -6.89 11.11
CA SER A 148 0.70 -6.30 9.98
C SER A 148 -0.57 -5.64 10.46
N PHE A 149 -1.02 -4.56 9.84
CA PHE A 149 -2.29 -3.96 10.22
C PHE A 149 -3.20 -3.69 9.03
N LEU A 150 -4.49 -3.63 9.35
CA LEU A 150 -5.51 -2.99 8.54
C LEU A 150 -6.14 -1.86 9.36
N LEU A 151 -6.14 -0.64 8.81
CA LEU A 151 -6.76 0.53 9.40
C LEU A 151 -7.83 1.06 8.45
N ARG A 152 -9.09 0.93 8.86
CA ARG A 152 -10.24 1.44 8.11
C ARG A 152 -10.60 2.83 8.61
N ILE A 153 -10.67 3.79 7.70
CA ILE A 153 -11.02 5.18 7.99
C ILE A 153 -12.21 5.65 7.15
N ASP A 154 -12.96 6.62 7.66
CA ASP A 154 -13.99 7.34 6.92
C ASP A 154 -13.38 8.43 6.01
N GLY A 155 -14.23 9.15 5.27
CA GLY A 155 -13.81 10.20 4.33
C GLY A 155 -13.23 11.46 5.01
N SER A 156 -13.48 11.60 6.32
CA SER A 156 -12.90 12.64 7.17
C SER A 156 -11.63 12.17 7.88
N GLY A 157 -11.20 10.92 7.64
CA GLY A 157 -10.03 10.30 8.24
C GLY A 157 -10.24 9.84 9.69
N ASN A 158 -11.47 9.67 10.16
CA ASN A 158 -11.67 9.08 11.49
C ASN A 158 -11.57 7.56 11.39
N PRO A 159 -10.85 6.89 12.32
CA PRO A 159 -10.86 5.43 12.39
C PRO A 159 -12.27 4.88 12.59
N LEU A 160 -12.67 3.96 11.72
CA LEU A 160 -13.88 3.15 11.86
C LEU A 160 -13.56 1.88 12.64
N TRP A 161 -12.44 1.25 12.31
CA TRP A 161 -11.85 0.13 13.06
C TRP A 161 -10.40 -0.06 12.63
N SER A 162 -9.62 -0.72 13.47
CA SER A 162 -8.28 -1.20 13.12
C SER A 162 -8.02 -2.56 13.73
N LYS A 163 -7.27 -3.36 12.98
CA LYS A 163 -6.85 -4.70 13.38
C LYS A 163 -5.39 -4.91 13.07
N MET A 164 -4.75 -5.71 13.90
CA MET A 164 -3.42 -6.24 13.65
C MET A 164 -3.48 -7.74 13.39
N TYR A 165 -2.52 -8.24 12.63
CA TYR A 165 -2.37 -9.63 12.23
C TYR A 165 -0.93 -10.05 12.43
N GLY A 166 -0.73 -11.27 12.95
CA GLY A 166 0.58 -11.80 13.26
C GLY A 166 0.53 -12.63 14.53
N ASP A 167 1.68 -12.84 15.18
CA ASP A 167 1.70 -13.51 16.47
C ASP A 167 1.08 -12.62 17.57
N ILE A 168 -0.23 -12.73 17.75
CA ILE A 168 -1.01 -12.00 18.76
C ILE A 168 -0.89 -12.59 20.17
N GLN A 169 -0.17 -13.70 20.36
CA GLN A 169 -0.11 -14.40 21.64
C GLN A 169 0.95 -13.82 22.60
N ASN A 170 1.53 -12.66 22.27
CA ASN A 170 2.55 -11.97 23.08
C ASN A 170 3.74 -12.87 23.43
N ASN A 171 4.09 -13.82 22.57
CA ASN A 171 5.36 -14.52 22.75
C ASN A 171 6.50 -13.51 22.56
N PRO A 172 7.53 -13.52 23.43
CA PRO A 172 8.62 -12.55 23.43
C PRO A 172 9.62 -12.74 22.28
N MET A 173 9.14 -13.16 21.11
CA MET A 173 9.96 -13.38 19.93
C MET A 173 10.08 -12.08 19.14
N ASN A 174 11.32 -11.61 18.96
CA ASN A 174 11.68 -10.56 18.01
C ASN A 174 11.25 -10.99 16.60
N SER A 175 10.00 -10.70 16.23
CA SER A 175 9.35 -11.27 15.07
C SER A 175 8.67 -10.18 14.26
N SER A 176 8.81 -10.27 12.94
CA SER A 176 8.23 -9.32 12.00
C SER A 176 7.16 -9.98 11.16
N ASP A 177 5.94 -9.47 11.27
CA ASP A 177 4.82 -9.76 10.37
C ASP A 177 4.49 -8.46 9.64
N GLU A 178 4.70 -8.41 8.33
CA GLU A 178 4.62 -7.20 7.53
C GLU A 178 3.61 -7.35 6.39
N ALA A 179 2.80 -6.31 6.19
CA ALA A 179 1.97 -6.18 5.00
C ALA A 179 2.75 -5.40 3.93
N ALA A 180 2.48 -5.72 2.67
CA ALA A 180 3.08 -5.07 1.51
C ALA A 180 2.04 -4.51 0.54
N TYR A 181 0.82 -5.05 0.53
CA TYR A 181 -0.22 -4.66 -0.41
C TYR A 181 -1.61 -5.03 0.10
N ILE A 182 -2.61 -4.21 -0.25
CA ILE A 182 -4.01 -4.52 0.02
C ILE A 182 -4.88 -4.47 -1.25
N TYR A 183 -5.79 -5.43 -1.35
CA TYR A 183 -6.80 -5.50 -2.39
C TYR A 183 -8.21 -5.62 -1.79
N ASN A 184 -9.14 -4.79 -2.24
CA ASN A 184 -10.55 -4.92 -1.87
C ASN A 184 -11.18 -6.11 -2.59
N ALA A 185 -11.59 -7.13 -1.83
CA ALA A 185 -12.24 -8.29 -2.38
C ALA A 185 -13.69 -7.98 -2.81
N SER A 186 -14.18 -8.75 -3.78
CA SER A 186 -15.53 -8.57 -4.36
C SER A 186 -16.68 -8.86 -3.39
N ASP A 187 -16.40 -9.61 -2.32
CA ASP A 187 -17.32 -9.89 -1.22
C ASP A 187 -17.34 -8.79 -0.14
N GLY A 188 -16.61 -7.68 -0.37
CA GLY A 188 -16.52 -6.55 0.56
C GLY A 188 -15.42 -6.69 1.61
N GLY A 189 -14.72 -7.83 1.67
CA GLY A 189 -13.56 -8.04 2.52
C GLY A 189 -12.25 -7.54 1.92
N PHE A 190 -11.12 -7.93 2.50
CA PHE A 190 -9.79 -7.51 2.05
C PHE A 190 -8.86 -8.71 1.85
N LEU A 191 -8.01 -8.63 0.83
CA LEU A 191 -6.83 -9.48 0.68
C LEU A 191 -5.61 -8.64 1.02
N MET A 192 -4.82 -9.10 1.98
CA MET A 192 -3.57 -8.47 2.40
C MET A 192 -2.43 -9.46 2.19
N SER A 193 -1.41 -9.07 1.44
CA SER A 193 -0.21 -9.88 1.24
C SER A 193 1.00 -9.26 1.91
N GLY A 194 2.00 -10.07 2.25
CA GLY A 194 3.28 -9.57 2.73
C GLY A 194 4.19 -10.69 3.23
N ALA A 195 4.95 -10.42 4.29
CA ALA A 195 5.90 -11.36 4.86
C ALA A 195 5.59 -11.67 6.33
N THR A 196 5.98 -12.84 6.79
CA THR A 196 5.84 -13.27 8.18
C THR A 196 7.08 -14.04 8.61
N GLN A 197 7.51 -13.85 9.86
CA GLN A 197 8.55 -14.66 10.48
C GLN A 197 7.98 -15.73 11.43
N ASN A 198 6.67 -15.66 11.70
CA ASN A 198 5.99 -16.52 12.68
C ASN A 198 5.20 -17.64 12.02
N PHE A 199 4.73 -17.43 10.79
CA PHE A 199 3.86 -18.36 10.08
C PHE A 199 4.55 -18.89 8.83
N GLY A 200 5.43 -19.89 9.00
CA GLY A 200 6.11 -20.52 7.89
C GLY A 200 7.32 -21.35 8.31
N ALA A 201 8.16 -21.74 7.33
CA ALA A 201 9.30 -22.60 7.54
C ALA A 201 10.60 -21.78 7.60
N GLY A 202 10.98 -21.35 8.81
CA GLY A 202 12.28 -20.74 9.06
C GLY A 202 12.26 -19.21 9.15
N GLY A 203 12.79 -18.53 8.14
CA GLY A 203 13.04 -17.08 8.13
C GLY A 203 11.80 -16.24 7.80
N CYS A 204 11.94 -15.27 6.89
CA CYS A 204 10.78 -14.54 6.36
C CYS A 204 10.10 -15.35 5.27
N ASP A 205 8.86 -15.77 5.52
CA ASP A 205 7.98 -16.44 4.57
C ASP A 205 6.96 -15.45 3.98
N THR A 206 6.36 -15.78 2.83
CA THR A 206 5.26 -14.99 2.26
C THR A 206 3.93 -15.45 2.82
N TRP A 207 3.04 -14.52 3.15
CA TRP A 207 1.67 -14.85 3.54
C TRP A 207 0.62 -14.00 2.81
N LEU A 208 -0.59 -14.56 2.74
CA LEU A 208 -1.79 -13.92 2.20
C LEU A 208 -2.92 -14.09 3.20
N ILE A 209 -3.46 -12.99 3.69
CA ILE A 209 -4.57 -12.95 4.64
C ILE A 209 -5.82 -12.47 3.89
N LYS A 210 -6.89 -13.26 3.98
CA LYS A 210 -8.23 -12.84 3.56
C LYS A 210 -9.04 -12.49 4.80
N THR A 211 -9.77 -11.39 4.75
CA THR A 211 -10.67 -10.95 5.82
C THR A 211 -12.07 -10.72 5.28
N ASP A 212 -13.05 -10.62 6.18
CA ASP A 212 -14.36 -10.07 5.88
C ASP A 212 -14.34 -8.52 5.84
N ALA A 213 -15.50 -7.90 5.63
CA ALA A 213 -15.63 -6.44 5.54
C ALA A 213 -15.29 -5.68 6.84
N LEU A 214 -15.26 -6.38 7.97
CA LEU A 214 -14.88 -5.87 9.28
C LEU A 214 -13.42 -6.18 9.62
N GLY A 215 -12.68 -6.77 8.68
CA GLY A 215 -11.29 -7.17 8.86
C GLY A 215 -11.13 -8.48 9.64
N VAL A 216 -12.18 -9.26 9.86
CA VAL A 216 -12.05 -10.54 10.57
C VAL A 216 -11.48 -11.59 9.61
N SER A 217 -10.27 -12.09 9.86
CA SER A 217 -9.66 -13.27 9.23
C SER A 217 -10.09 -14.58 9.90
N GLY A 218 -10.45 -14.52 11.19
CA GLY A 218 -10.80 -15.69 12.00
C GLY A 218 -9.60 -16.38 12.67
N CYS A 219 -8.38 -15.86 12.50
CA CYS A 219 -7.19 -16.35 13.20
C CYS A 219 -6.09 -15.29 13.29
N ASN A 220 -5.33 -15.32 14.39
CA ASN A 220 -4.12 -14.50 14.59
C ASN A 220 -4.35 -13.01 14.32
N GLU A 221 -5.51 -12.52 14.78
CA GLU A 221 -5.95 -11.13 14.69
C GLU A 221 -6.23 -10.54 16.06
N ALA A 222 -6.04 -9.23 16.20
CA ALA A 222 -6.47 -8.49 17.38
C ALA A 222 -6.99 -7.11 16.98
N ASN A 223 -7.99 -6.61 17.72
CA ASN A 223 -8.47 -5.25 17.55
C ASN A 223 -7.52 -4.29 18.26
N THR A 224 -7.24 -3.16 17.63
CA THR A 224 -6.39 -2.12 18.19
C THR A 224 -6.95 -0.75 17.86
N ASN A 225 -6.52 0.28 18.59
CA ASN A 225 -6.97 1.65 18.44
C ASN A 225 -5.76 2.58 18.38
N PRO A 226 -5.30 2.99 17.18
CA PRO A 226 -4.22 3.95 17.08
C PRO A 226 -4.62 5.29 17.70
N THR A 227 -3.65 5.95 18.30
CA THR A 227 -3.77 7.35 18.68
C THR A 227 -3.82 8.18 17.41
N VAL A 228 -4.82 9.06 17.32
CA VAL A 228 -5.01 9.95 16.17
C VAL A 228 -4.58 11.36 16.54
N THR A 229 -3.70 11.95 15.75
CA THR A 229 -3.38 13.38 15.85
C THR A 229 -3.72 14.11 14.56
N ASN A 230 -3.80 15.45 14.61
CA ASN A 230 -4.14 16.30 13.47
C ASN A 230 -3.02 17.33 13.29
N PRO A 231 -1.86 16.94 12.75
CA PRO A 231 -0.73 17.85 12.62
C PRO A 231 -0.97 18.90 11.54
N VAL A 232 -0.13 19.93 11.56
CA VAL A 232 -0.07 20.95 10.50
C VAL A 232 1.27 20.79 9.78
N LEU A 233 1.21 20.43 8.50
CA LEU A 233 2.36 20.42 7.61
C LEU A 233 2.55 21.79 6.97
N VAL A 234 3.78 22.09 6.60
CA VAL A 234 4.06 23.22 5.72
C VAL A 234 3.82 22.79 4.28
N ILE A 235 3.12 23.65 3.54
CA ILE A 235 2.73 23.39 2.15
C ILE A 235 3.64 24.24 1.25
N GLY A 236 4.56 23.57 0.57
CA GLY A 236 5.39 24.14 -0.47
C GLY A 236 4.84 23.88 -1.88
N THR A 237 5.35 24.65 -2.83
CA THR A 237 5.21 24.37 -4.26
C THR A 237 6.47 23.69 -4.77
N GLY A 238 6.34 22.64 -5.57
CA GLY A 238 7.48 22.02 -6.22
C GLY A 238 8.10 22.90 -7.31
N GLY A 239 9.24 22.45 -7.83
CA GLY A 239 9.89 23.06 -8.99
C GLY A 239 9.05 22.97 -10.27
N THR A 240 9.49 23.66 -11.32
CA THR A 240 8.89 23.57 -12.65
C THR A 240 9.25 22.24 -13.31
N SER A 241 8.27 21.51 -13.85
CA SER A 241 8.56 20.34 -14.68
C SER A 241 8.94 20.77 -16.09
N ARG A 242 9.87 20.04 -16.72
CA ARG A 242 10.08 20.08 -18.16
C ARG A 242 9.52 18.79 -18.77
N ALA A 243 8.45 18.90 -19.56
CA ALA A 243 8.00 17.78 -20.38
C ALA A 243 9.14 17.40 -21.33
N VAL A 244 9.64 16.17 -21.21
CA VAL A 244 10.52 15.61 -22.23
C VAL A 244 9.61 15.26 -23.40
N PRO A 245 9.80 15.85 -24.60
CA PRO A 245 8.99 15.49 -25.77
C PRO A 245 9.00 13.98 -25.93
N ALA A 246 7.82 13.39 -26.24
CA ALA A 246 7.74 11.98 -26.59
C ALA A 246 8.84 11.68 -27.61
N ALA A 247 9.60 10.59 -27.39
CA ALA A 247 10.60 10.15 -28.37
C ALA A 247 9.92 10.15 -29.74
N SER A 248 10.52 10.85 -30.72
CA SER A 248 9.95 11.11 -32.06
C SER A 248 9.76 9.85 -32.91
N SER A 249 9.89 8.68 -32.31
CA SER A 249 9.55 7.39 -32.87
C SER A 249 8.83 6.61 -31.79
N PRO A 250 7.52 6.32 -31.92
CA PRO A 250 6.90 5.32 -31.07
C PRO A 250 7.70 4.04 -31.28
N VAL A 251 8.45 3.61 -30.27
CA VAL A 251 8.98 2.25 -30.25
C VAL A 251 7.75 1.37 -30.18
N THR A 252 7.35 0.85 -31.34
CA THR A 252 6.32 -0.16 -31.40
C THR A 252 6.96 -1.40 -30.80
N VAL A 253 6.84 -1.57 -29.48
CA VAL A 253 7.07 -2.85 -28.85
C VAL A 253 5.94 -3.73 -29.36
N ALA A 254 6.20 -4.46 -30.43
CA ALA A 254 5.36 -5.57 -30.82
C ALA A 254 5.40 -6.55 -29.64
N ILE A 255 4.39 -6.45 -28.78
CA ILE A 255 4.09 -7.51 -27.84
C ILE A 255 3.66 -8.65 -28.75
N GLY A 256 4.61 -9.54 -29.09
CA GLY A 256 4.32 -10.75 -29.82
C GLY A 256 3.11 -11.40 -29.16
N SER A 257 2.11 -11.80 -29.96
CA SER A 257 0.82 -12.30 -29.49
C SER A 257 1.00 -13.07 -28.19
N TRP A 258 0.56 -12.50 -27.06
CA TRP A 258 0.55 -13.22 -25.81
C TRP A 258 -0.51 -14.30 -25.98
N GLN A 259 -0.06 -15.48 -26.42
CA GLN A 259 -0.86 -16.68 -26.33
C GLN A 259 -1.13 -16.86 -24.84
N PRO A 260 -2.38 -16.91 -24.37
CA PRO A 260 -2.66 -17.31 -23.01
C PRO A 260 -2.13 -18.73 -22.84
N GLN A 261 -0.89 -18.86 -22.41
CA GLN A 261 -0.36 -20.11 -21.90
C GLN A 261 -1.05 -20.28 -20.56
N THR A 262 -2.16 -21.02 -20.55
CA THR A 262 -2.60 -21.71 -19.35
C THR A 262 -1.50 -22.70 -19.00
N SER A 263 -0.51 -22.24 -18.24
CA SER A 263 0.50 -23.13 -17.68
C SER A 263 -0.20 -23.98 -16.62
N ILE A 264 -0.77 -25.12 -17.03
CA ILE A 264 -1.08 -26.19 -16.09
C ILE A 264 0.28 -26.72 -15.65
N LEU A 265 0.60 -26.55 -14.37
CA LEU A 265 1.77 -27.15 -13.75
C LEU A 265 1.56 -28.66 -13.68
N CYS A 266 1.95 -29.38 -14.73
CA CYS A 266 2.06 -30.84 -14.70
C CYS A 266 3.45 -31.21 -14.18
N LEU A 267 3.56 -31.58 -12.90
CA LEU A 267 4.78 -32.19 -12.38
C LEU A 267 4.72 -33.70 -12.64
N SER A 268 5.49 -34.17 -13.62
CA SER A 268 5.77 -35.60 -13.81
C SER A 268 7.29 -35.82 -13.74
N GLY A 269 7.75 -36.43 -12.65
CA GLY A 269 9.10 -36.95 -12.52
C GLY A 269 9.32 -37.62 -11.16
N PRO A 270 9.95 -38.81 -11.09
CA PRO A 270 10.26 -39.44 -9.81
C PRO A 270 11.45 -38.75 -9.14
N PRO A 271 11.49 -38.65 -7.80
CA PRO A 271 12.49 -37.84 -7.12
C PRO A 271 13.83 -38.58 -7.00
N PRO A 272 14.99 -37.92 -7.20
CA PRO A 272 16.25 -38.40 -6.65
C PRO A 272 16.65 -37.54 -5.43
N VAL A 273 16.48 -38.17 -4.26
CA VAL A 273 17.36 -38.19 -3.08
C VAL A 273 18.14 -36.91 -2.75
N GLY A 274 17.70 -36.19 -1.71
CA GLY A 274 18.61 -35.35 -0.90
C GLY A 274 18.09 -34.00 -0.39
N ARG A 275 16.92 -33.51 -0.81
CA ARG A 275 16.24 -32.38 -0.15
C ARG A 275 15.19 -32.93 0.82
N LYS A 276 15.00 -32.26 1.97
CA LYS A 276 13.70 -32.31 2.66
C LYS A 276 12.73 -31.48 1.83
N ASP A 277 12.33 -32.00 0.69
CA ASP A 277 11.18 -31.49 -0.06
C ASP A 277 9.96 -31.78 0.79
N HIS A 278 9.40 -30.75 1.40
CA HIS A 278 8.13 -30.87 2.10
C HIS A 278 7.02 -30.97 1.03
N ALA A 279 6.24 -32.05 1.10
CA ALA A 279 5.25 -32.44 0.09
C ALA A 279 3.99 -31.55 0.07
N ASP A 280 3.98 -30.44 0.78
CA ASP A 280 2.84 -29.53 0.85
C ASP A 280 2.87 -28.55 -0.33
N MET A 281 2.44 -29.06 -1.49
CA MET A 281 2.33 -28.31 -2.75
C MET A 281 1.04 -27.46 -2.85
N ASN A 282 0.39 -27.16 -1.72
CA ASN A 282 -0.94 -26.56 -1.69
C ASN A 282 -0.95 -25.21 -0.98
N ILE A 283 -1.29 -24.15 -1.72
CA ILE A 283 -1.77 -22.89 -1.14
C ILE A 283 -3.21 -23.12 -0.69
N THR A 284 -3.47 -23.06 0.62
CA THR A 284 -4.81 -23.28 1.18
C THR A 284 -5.46 -21.93 1.48
N VAL A 285 -6.54 -21.57 0.76
CA VAL A 285 -7.29 -20.32 0.96
C VAL A 285 -8.53 -20.61 1.80
N PHE A 286 -8.70 -19.91 2.93
CA PHE A 286 -9.88 -20.02 3.80
C PHE A 286 -10.57 -18.66 4.02
N PRO A 287 -11.92 -18.62 4.07
CA PRO A 287 -12.85 -19.64 3.58
C PRO A 287 -12.82 -19.72 2.04
N ASN A 288 -12.87 -20.96 1.53
CA ASN A 288 -12.79 -21.30 0.10
C ASN A 288 -13.97 -20.73 -0.71
N PRO A 289 -13.79 -19.70 -1.55
CA PRO A 289 -14.84 -19.22 -2.44
C PRO A 289 -14.80 -20.02 -3.76
N LEU A 290 -15.82 -20.85 -3.98
CA LEU A 290 -16.10 -21.43 -5.31
C LEU A 290 -16.33 -20.33 -6.37
N PRO A 291 -16.15 -20.65 -7.66
CA PRO A 291 -14.88 -20.85 -8.36
C PRO A 291 -14.42 -19.51 -8.96
N GLN A 292 -13.58 -18.76 -8.26
CA GLN A 292 -12.88 -17.62 -8.87
C GLN A 292 -11.38 -17.89 -8.88
N ILE A 293 -10.81 -17.92 -10.07
CA ILE A 293 -9.36 -18.08 -10.28
C ILE A 293 -8.66 -16.91 -9.59
N LEU A 294 -7.87 -17.20 -8.54
CA LEU A 294 -6.98 -16.23 -7.95
C LEU A 294 -5.77 -16.04 -8.88
N SER A 295 -5.79 -14.97 -9.67
CA SER A 295 -4.65 -14.58 -10.50
C SER A 295 -3.64 -13.79 -9.68
N LEU A 296 -2.57 -14.43 -9.22
CA LEU A 296 -1.44 -13.73 -8.63
C LEU A 296 -0.56 -13.16 -9.75
N ARG A 297 -0.37 -11.83 -9.78
CA ARG A 297 0.60 -11.18 -10.66
C ARG A 297 1.77 -10.69 -9.82
N TYR A 298 2.97 -11.23 -10.06
CA TYR A 298 4.22 -10.73 -9.48
C TYR A 298 5.10 -10.15 -10.59
N ARG A 299 5.91 -9.15 -10.25
CA ARG A 299 7.00 -8.67 -11.13
C ARG A 299 8.24 -9.49 -10.82
N LEU A 300 8.73 -10.25 -11.79
CA LEU A 300 10.07 -10.80 -11.72
C LEU A 300 11.08 -9.69 -11.99
N ASN A 301 11.99 -9.46 -11.04
CA ASN A 301 13.21 -8.74 -11.33
C ASN A 301 14.17 -9.72 -12.03
N PRO A 302 14.73 -9.40 -13.22
CA PRO A 302 15.60 -10.31 -13.96
C PRO A 302 16.87 -10.73 -13.20
N ASN A 303 17.18 -10.08 -12.07
CA ASN A 303 18.35 -10.39 -11.23
C ASN A 303 18.02 -11.06 -9.88
N SER A 304 16.76 -11.42 -9.62
CA SER A 304 16.38 -12.15 -8.41
C SER A 304 16.12 -13.62 -8.74
N SER A 305 17.01 -14.51 -8.28
CA SER A 305 16.75 -15.94 -8.23
C SER A 305 15.82 -16.24 -7.04
N PHE A 306 14.62 -16.72 -7.32
CA PHE A 306 13.76 -17.36 -6.32
C PHE A 306 14.03 -18.87 -6.40
N MET A 307 14.48 -19.49 -5.30
CA MET A 307 14.43 -20.94 -5.15
C MET A 307 13.26 -21.25 -4.23
N ILE A 308 12.37 -22.11 -4.72
CA ILE A 308 11.32 -22.79 -3.94
C ILE A 308 11.99 -23.86 -3.07
#